data_AF-A0A9P7K6N6-F1
#
_entry.id   AF-A0A9P7K6N6-F1
#
_cell.length_a   1.000
_cell.length_b   1.000
_cell.length_c   1.000
_cell.angle_alpha   90.00
_cell.angle_beta   90.00
_cell.angle_gamma   90.00
#
_symmetry.space_group_name_H-M   'P 1'
#
loop_
_entity.id
_entity.type
_entity.pdbx_description
1 polymer ?
#
loop_
_entity_poly.entity_id
_entity_poly.type
_entity_poly.pdbx_seq_one_letter_code
_entity_poly.pdbx_strand_id
1 'polypeptide(L)' 'MAGRLGKPDSTKNAIVHASVHIGEPKEMGGFGLAVDIKVENVDEDVLKAGHEACPYSRALLHGVEVNVSKA' A
#
# COMPACT_ATOMS: atom_id res chain seq x y z
N MET A 1 -7.60 3.26 -10.89
CA MET A 1 -6.32 3.73 -11.47
C MET A 1 -5.99 3.01 -12.77
N ALA A 2 -6.02 1.68 -12.80
CA ALA A 2 -5.86 0.87 -14.01
C ALA A 2 -6.72 1.35 -15.22
N GLY A 3 -8.01 1.62 -15.00
CA GLY A 3 -8.88 2.17 -16.07
C GLY A 3 -8.50 3.57 -16.56
N ARG A 4 -7.94 4.43 -15.70
CA ARG A 4 -7.42 5.77 -16.11
C ARG A 4 -6.11 5.65 -16.90
N LEU A 5 -5.36 4.58 -16.68
CA LEU A 5 -4.12 4.25 -17.37
C LEU A 5 -4.33 3.43 -18.65
N GLY A 6 -5.59 3.22 -19.08
CA GLY A 6 -5.90 2.41 -20.27
C GLY A 6 -5.67 0.91 -20.11
N LYS A 7 -5.53 0.43 -18.86
CA LYS A 7 -5.25 -0.97 -18.51
C LYS A 7 -6.36 -1.57 -17.63
N PRO A 8 -7.63 -1.53 -18.02
CA PRO A 8 -8.75 -1.91 -17.15
C PRO A 8 -8.69 -3.38 -16.67
N ASP A 9 -8.05 -4.25 -17.45
CA ASP A 9 -7.94 -5.68 -17.16
C ASP A 9 -6.69 -6.06 -16.36
N SER A 10 -5.72 -5.16 -16.20
CA SER A 10 -4.41 -5.47 -15.62
C SER A 10 -4.41 -5.70 -14.11
N THR A 11 -5.57 -5.57 -13.46
CA THR A 11 -5.74 -5.80 -12.03
C THR A 11 -6.71 -6.93 -11.72
N LYS A 12 -7.22 -7.64 -12.75
CA LYS A 12 -8.27 -8.67 -12.56
C LYS A 12 -7.84 -9.80 -11.63
N ASN A 13 -6.56 -10.16 -11.68
CA ASN A 13 -5.97 -11.23 -10.87
C ASN A 13 -4.99 -10.69 -9.82
N ALA A 14 -5.05 -9.39 -9.51
CA ALA A 14 -4.17 -8.79 -8.52
C ALA A 14 -4.50 -9.35 -7.13
N ILE A 15 -3.49 -9.82 -6.43
CA ILE A 15 -3.61 -10.35 -5.06
C ILE A 15 -2.84 -9.42 -4.14
N VAL A 16 -3.47 -8.99 -3.05
CA VAL A 16 -2.89 -8.06 -2.07
C VAL A 16 -2.66 -8.80 -0.76
N HIS A 17 -1.40 -8.88 -0.33
CA HIS A 17 -1.00 -9.35 0.98
C HIS A 17 -0.63 -8.16 1.85
N ALA A 18 -1.27 -8.00 2.99
CA ALA A 18 -0.97 -6.93 3.95
C ALA A 18 -0.55 -7.54 5.29
N SER A 19 0.64 -7.17 5.75
CA SER A 19 1.16 -7.49 7.07
C SER A 19 1.15 -6.22 7.91
N VAL A 20 0.47 -6.26 9.06
CA VAL A 20 0.36 -5.14 9.98
C VAL A 20 1.16 -5.46 11.23
N HIS A 21 2.10 -4.58 11.55
CA HIS A 21 2.97 -4.65 12.70
C HIS A 21 2.56 -3.58 13.71
N ILE A 22 2.54 -3.95 14.98
CA ILE A 22 2.30 -3.05 16.10
C ILE A 22 3.48 -3.15 17.06
N GLY A 23 3.98 -2.00 17.52
CA GLY A 23 5.13 -1.94 18.40
C GLY A 23 5.28 -0.58 19.07
N GLU A 24 6.39 -0.39 19.77
CA GLU A 24 6.71 0.91 20.37
C GLU A 24 7.43 1.79 19.34
N PRO A 25 6.96 3.02 19.07
CA PRO A 25 7.58 3.91 18.10
C PRO A 25 8.88 4.53 18.65
N LYS A 26 9.83 4.82 17.75
CA LYS A 26 11.19 5.25 18.12
C LYS A 26 11.24 6.61 18.84
N GLU A 27 10.33 7.52 18.50
CA GLU A 27 10.43 8.94 18.88
C GLU A 27 9.22 9.48 19.67
N MET A 28 8.19 8.65 19.90
CA MET A 28 7.03 9.04 20.71
C MET A 28 6.63 7.93 21.67
N GLY A 29 6.02 8.29 22.81
CA GLY A 29 5.39 7.30 23.69
C GLY A 29 4.09 6.77 23.09
N GLY A 30 3.77 5.50 23.34
CA GLY A 30 2.54 4.85 22.88
C GLY A 30 2.78 3.70 21.90
N PHE A 31 1.81 3.45 21.01
CA PHE A 31 1.89 2.39 20.00
C PHE A 31 2.10 2.99 18.61
N GLY A 32 3.10 2.47 17.91
CA GLY A 32 3.35 2.70 16.49
C GLY A 32 2.82 1.54 15.67
N LEU A 33 2.42 1.83 14.44
CA LEU A 33 2.05 0.84 13.45
C LEU A 33 3.03 0.89 12.28
N ALA A 34 3.27 -0.25 11.66
CA ALA A 34 3.91 -0.36 10.35
C ALA A 34 3.11 -1.34 9.49
N VAL A 35 2.99 -1.07 8.19
CA VAL A 35 2.20 -1.89 7.27
C VAL A 35 3.04 -2.21 6.04
N ASP A 36 3.24 -3.50 5.80
CA ASP A 36 3.90 -4.01 4.61
C ASP A 36 2.87 -4.62 3.67
N ILE A 37 2.77 -4.07 2.46
CA ILE A 37 1.84 -4.50 1.42
C ILE A 37 2.64 -5.08 0.26
N LYS A 38 2.34 -6.34 -0.08
CA LYS A 38 2.88 -7.03 -1.24
C LYS A 38 1.77 -7.32 -2.22
N VAL A 39 1.95 -6.95 -3.49
CA VAL A 39 0.93 -7.12 -4.52
C VAL A 39 1.46 -7.97 -5.67
N GLU A 40 0.72 -9.03 -5.99
CA GLU A 40 0.99 -9.94 -7.11
C GLU A 40 0.21 -9.54 -8.36
N ASN A 41 0.70 -9.99 -9.53
CA ASN A 41 -0.02 -9.91 -10.81
C ASN A 41 -0.51 -8.50 -11.20
N VAL A 42 0.27 -7.47 -10.87
CA VAL A 42 -0.01 -6.08 -11.20
C VAL A 42 1.21 -5.41 -11.83
N ASP A 43 0.96 -4.44 -12.70
CA ASP A 43 1.99 -3.55 -13.22
C ASP A 43 2.41 -2.52 -12.18
N GLU A 44 3.69 -2.15 -12.16
CA GLU A 44 4.24 -1.24 -11.15
C GLU A 44 3.65 0.19 -11.22
N ASP A 45 3.31 0.68 -12.40
CA ASP A 45 2.66 1.98 -12.60
C ASP A 45 1.24 2.00 -12.02
N VAL A 46 0.50 0.90 -12.19
CA VAL A 46 -0.84 0.73 -11.62
C VAL A 46 -0.77 0.57 -10.10
N LEU A 47 0.24 -0.14 -9.58
CA LEU A 47 0.49 -0.29 -8.16
C LEU A 47 0.76 1.05 -7.47
N LYS A 48 1.70 1.85 -8.01
CA LYS A 48 2.03 3.18 -7.49
C LYS A 48 0.84 4.12 -7.52
N ALA A 49 0.16 4.22 -8.68
CA ALA A 49 -1.03 5.05 -8.80
C ALA A 49 -2.15 4.59 -7.84
N GLY A 50 -2.30 3.28 -7.64
CA GLY A 50 -3.23 2.70 -6.67
C GLY A 50 -2.92 3.11 -5.24
N HIS A 51 -1.65 3.06 -4.83
CA HIS A 51 -1.20 3.48 -3.51
C HIS A 51 -1.44 4.97 -3.26
N GLU A 52 -1.07 5.85 -4.20
CA GLU A 52 -1.33 7.30 -4.11
C GLU A 52 -2.83 7.63 -4.05
N ALA A 53 -3.65 6.87 -4.77
CA ALA A 53 -5.08 7.06 -4.82
C ALA A 53 -5.84 6.45 -3.62
N CYS A 54 -5.22 5.52 -2.89
CA CYS A 54 -5.86 4.79 -1.79
C CYS A 54 -6.18 5.74 -0.61
N PRO A 55 -7.46 5.82 -0.16
CA PRO A 55 -7.82 6.66 0.98
C PRO A 55 -7.03 6.34 2.25
N TYR A 56 -6.75 5.05 2.52
CA TYR A 56 -5.98 4.63 3.68
C TYR A 56 -4.52 5.03 3.59
N SER A 57 -3.88 4.84 2.44
CA SER A 57 -2.49 5.25 2.25
C SER A 57 -2.32 6.76 2.43
N ARG A 58 -3.29 7.58 2.01
CA ARG A 58 -3.30 9.01 2.32
C ARG A 58 -3.53 9.32 3.80
N ALA A 59 -4.45 8.61 4.45
CA ALA A 59 -4.73 8.82 5.87
C ALA A 59 -3.53 8.48 6.77
N LEU A 60 -2.70 7.51 6.35
CA LEU A 60 -1.57 7.00 7.12
C LEU A 60 -0.22 7.69 6.82
N LEU A 61 -0.18 8.61 5.86
CA LEU A 61 1.04 9.20 5.30
C LEU A 61 2.06 9.75 6.33
N HIS A 62 1.59 10.31 7.44
CA HIS A 62 2.45 10.97 8.44
C HIS A 62 2.56 10.22 9.77
N GLY A 63 1.78 9.15 9.96
CA GLY A 63 1.66 8.50 11.27
C GLY A 63 2.10 7.04 11.30
N VAL A 64 2.22 6.40 10.15
CA VAL A 64 2.48 4.96 10.02
C VAL A 64 3.43 4.74 8.85
N GLU A 65 4.43 3.89 9.04
CA GLU A 65 5.29 3.47 7.94
C GLU A 65 4.51 2.49 7.05
N VAL A 66 4.26 2.87 5.80
CA VAL A 66 3.54 2.02 4.84
C VAL A 66 4.47 1.69 3.67
N ASN A 67 4.89 0.44 3.60
CA ASN A 67 5.75 -0.08 2.54
C ASN A 67 4.89 -0.83 1.53
N VAL A 68 4.98 -0.45 0.25
CA VAL A 68 4.27 -1.15 -0.83
C VAL A 68 5.28 -1.66 -1.84
N SER A 69 5.20 -2.95 -2.14
CA SER A 69 6.10 -3.63 -3.07
C SER A 69 5.36 -4.65 -3.93
N LYS A 70 5.96 -4.99 -5.07
CA LYS A 70 5.52 -6.13 -5.87
C LYS A 70 6.08 -7.41 -5.26
N ALA A 71 5.26 -8.44 -5.15
CA ALA A 71 5.68 -9.75 -4.66
C ALA A 71 6.47 -10.53 -5.72
#